data_AF-A0A938AHN6-F1
#
_entry.id   AF-A0A938AHN6-F1
#
_cell.length_a   1.000
_cell.length_b   1.000
_cell.length_c   1.000
_cell.angle_alpha   90.00
_cell.angle_beta   90.00
_cell.angle_gamma   90.00
#
_symmetry.space_group_name_H-M   'P 1'
#
loop_
_entity.id
_entity.type
_entity.pdbx_description
1 polymer ?
#
loop_
_entity_poly.entity_id
_entity_poly.type
_entity_poly.pdbx_seq_one_letter_code
_entity_poly.pdbx_strand_id
1 'polypeptide(L)'
;MAGNPLNDPDLATKVVNVIDGVVSYIRDHTTRPLVKSARGLVFGLLATFGVFAIIILFAIVVSRALQSLLNVFMSRDAAVWLSYFIASAVFLLVGTILMRRRHVKE
;
A
#
# COMPACT_ATOMS: atom_id res chain seq x y z
N MET A 1 -5.35 42.66 46.02
CA MET A 1 -6.51 41.75 45.92
C MET A 1 -6.24 40.77 44.81
N ALA A 2 -5.57 39.67 45.13
CA ALA A 2 -5.18 38.62 44.19
C ALA A 2 -5.57 37.28 44.82
N GLY A 3 -6.30 36.43 44.09
CA GLY A 3 -6.61 35.07 44.52
C GLY A 3 -8.09 34.67 44.57
N ASN A 4 -9.04 35.52 44.16
CA ASN A 4 -10.44 35.07 44.00
C ASN A 4 -10.67 34.54 42.58
N PRO A 5 -10.91 33.23 42.37
CA PRO A 5 -11.12 32.67 41.04
C PRO A 5 -12.33 33.29 40.33
N LEU A 6 -13.37 33.73 41.06
CA LEU A 6 -14.58 34.30 40.45
C LEU A 6 -14.42 35.72 39.87
N ASN A 7 -13.27 36.38 40.10
CA ASN A 7 -13.02 37.75 39.63
C ASN A 7 -11.75 37.85 38.74
N ASP A 8 -11.28 36.71 38.20
CA ASP A 8 -10.15 36.64 37.28
C ASP A 8 -10.66 36.87 35.83
N PRO A 9 -10.24 37.94 35.13
CA PRO A 9 -10.73 38.25 33.78
C PRO A 9 -10.40 37.15 32.75
N ASP A 10 -9.38 36.33 33.00
CA ASP A 10 -8.97 35.23 32.11
C ASP A 10 -9.64 33.88 32.41
N LEU A 11 -10.53 33.82 33.40
CA LEU A 11 -11.18 32.56 33.78
C LEU A 11 -12.03 31.98 32.64
N ALA A 12 -12.74 32.83 31.90
CA ALA A 12 -13.52 32.41 30.74
C ALA A 12 -12.63 31.73 29.68
N THR A 13 -11.48 32.33 29.36
CA THR A 13 -10.52 31.80 28.39
C THR A 13 -9.93 30.48 28.86
N LYS A 14 -9.58 30.36 30.15
CA LYS A 14 -9.07 29.11 30.74
C LYS A 14 -10.10 27.98 30.65
N VAL A 15 -11.37 28.24 30.98
CA VAL A 15 -12.43 27.24 30.91
C VAL A 15 -12.66 26.78 29.47
N VAL A 16 -12.70 27.72 28.52
CA VAL A 16 -12.84 27.39 27.09
C VAL A 16 -11.67 26.53 26.62
N ASN A 17 -10.42 26.87 26.98
CA ASN A 17 -9.24 26.09 26.59
C ASN A 17 -9.27 24.66 27.16
N VAL A 18 -9.77 24.47 28.38
CA VAL A 18 -9.93 23.13 28.97
C VAL A 18 -10.98 22.33 28.21
N ILE A 19 -12.12 22.93 27.89
CA ILE A 19 -13.18 22.27 27.11
C ILE A 19 -12.67 21.91 25.71
N ASP A 20 -12.01 22.84 25.03
CA ASP A 20 -11.51 22.62 23.68
C ASP A 20 -10.39 21.57 23.64
N GLY A 21 -9.56 21.52 24.70
CA GLY A 21 -8.57 20.47 24.91
C GLY A 21 -9.20 19.08 25.06
N VAL A 22 -10.26 18.94 25.85
CA VAL A 22 -10.99 17.67 26.03
C VAL A 22 -11.70 17.24 24.75
N VAL A 23 -12.38 18.17 24.07
CA VAL A 23 -13.06 17.90 22.79
C VAL A 23 -12.06 17.50 21.71
N SER A 24 -10.93 18.20 21.64
CA SER A 24 -9.86 17.85 20.70
C SER A 24 -9.24 16.50 21.02
N TYR A 25 -9.03 16.16 22.30
CA TYR A 25 -8.54 14.86 22.72
C TYR A 25 -9.48 13.72 22.27
N ILE A 26 -10.78 13.86 22.50
CA ILE A 26 -11.78 12.85 22.08
C ILE A 26 -11.82 12.72 20.55
N ARG A 27 -11.82 13.85 19.83
CA ARG A 27 -11.84 13.86 18.36
C ARG A 27 -10.59 13.23 17.75
N ASP A 28 -9.43 13.51 18.33
CA ASP A 28 -8.14 12.99 17.87
C ASP A 28 -7.96 11.51 18.19
N HIS A 29 -8.60 11.01 19.25
CA HIS A 29 -8.51 9.60 19.63
C HIS A 29 -9.60 8.72 18.99
N THR A 30 -10.77 9.28 18.67
CA THR A 30 -11.91 8.48 18.18
C THR A 30 -12.20 8.73 16.69
N THR A 31 -12.30 9.98 16.26
CA THR A 31 -12.81 10.31 14.91
C THR A 31 -11.71 10.28 13.87
N ARG A 32 -10.58 10.95 14.13
CA ARG A 32 -9.48 11.05 13.17
C ARG A 32 -8.83 9.69 12.83
N PRO A 33 -8.51 8.81 13.79
CA PRO A 33 -7.90 7.52 13.47
C PRO A 33 -8.89 6.62 12.75
N LEU A 34 -10.17 6.62 13.12
CA LEU A 34 -11.18 5.79 12.48
C LEU A 34 -11.35 6.16 10.99
N VAL A 35 -11.45 7.46 10.69
CA VAL A 35 -11.58 7.93 9.30
C VAL A 35 -10.30 7.65 8.51
N LYS A 36 -9.12 7.83 9.12
CA LYS A 36 -7.84 7.52 8.46
C LYS A 36 -7.71 6.03 8.14
N SER A 37 -8.08 5.16 9.07
CA SER A 37 -8.07 3.71 8.88
C SER A 37 -9.07 3.27 7.82
N ALA A 38 -10.29 3.81 7.84
CA ALA A 38 -11.30 3.53 6.83
C ALA A 38 -10.83 3.95 5.42
N ARG A 39 -10.25 5.15 5.29
CA ARG A 39 -9.67 5.61 4.02
C ARG A 39 -8.49 4.74 3.58
N GLY A 40 -7.60 4.40 4.52
CA GLY A 40 -6.47 3.51 4.24
C GLY A 40 -6.91 2.14 3.73
N LEU A 41 -8.00 1.60 4.27
CA LEU A 41 -8.57 0.32 3.85
C LEU A 41 -9.19 0.42 2.46
N VAL A 42 -10.02 1.43 2.20
CA VAL A 42 -10.66 1.62 0.88
C VAL A 42 -9.62 1.87 -0.21
N PHE A 43 -8.72 2.84 0.00
CA PHE A 43 -7.67 3.13 -0.98
C PHE A 43 -6.67 1.99 -1.10
N GLY A 44 -6.34 1.31 -0.01
CA GLY A 44 -5.47 0.14 -0.01
C GLY A 44 -6.06 -1.00 -0.83
N LEU A 45 -7.37 -1.26 -0.69
CA LEU A 45 -8.06 -2.28 -1.46
C LEU A 45 -8.10 -1.93 -2.95
N LEU A 46 -8.48 -0.69 -3.29
CA LEU A 46 -8.48 -0.20 -4.67
C LEU A 46 -7.08 -0.27 -5.30
N ALA A 47 -6.05 0.15 -4.58
CA ALA A 47 -4.67 0.08 -5.04
C ALA A 47 -4.23 -1.38 -5.24
N THR A 48 -4.61 -2.28 -4.33
CA THR A 48 -4.30 -3.71 -4.45
C THR A 48 -4.89 -4.28 -5.74
N PHE A 49 -6.17 -4.05 -6.00
CA PHE A 49 -6.80 -4.48 -7.26
C PHE A 49 -6.11 -3.90 -8.49
N GLY A 50 -5.77 -2.61 -8.47
CA GLY A 50 -5.04 -1.96 -9.56
C GLY A 50 -3.68 -2.60 -9.82
N VAL A 51 -2.90 -2.83 -8.75
CA VAL A 51 -1.58 -3.49 -8.85
C VAL A 51 -1.71 -4.91 -9.38
N PHE A 52 -2.67 -5.71 -8.88
CA PHE A 52 -2.92 -7.06 -9.38
C PHE A 52 -3.30 -7.06 -10.87
N ALA A 53 -4.20 -6.16 -11.29
CA ALA A 53 -4.58 -6.05 -12.69
C ALA A 53 -3.38 -5.70 -13.58
N ILE A 54 -2.54 -4.75 -13.16
CA ILE A 54 -1.31 -4.39 -13.89
C ILE A 54 -0.37 -5.58 -14.00
N ILE A 55 -0.13 -6.32 -12.92
CA ILE A 55 0.74 -7.50 -12.91
C ILE A 55 0.23 -8.56 -13.90
N ILE A 56 -1.08 -8.85 -13.88
CA ILE A 56 -1.69 -9.83 -14.77
C ILE A 56 -1.56 -9.40 -16.23
N LEU A 57 -1.93 -8.15 -16.55
CA LEU A 57 -1.82 -7.62 -17.90
C LEU A 57 -0.37 -7.63 -18.39
N PHE A 58 0.58 -7.24 -17.53
CA PHE A 58 2.00 -7.30 -17.82
C PHE A 58 2.45 -8.73 -18.15
N ALA A 59 2.05 -9.72 -17.35
CA ALA A 59 2.38 -11.12 -17.59
C ALA A 59 1.83 -11.62 -18.94
N ILE A 60 0.60 -11.22 -19.30
CA ILE A 60 -0.03 -11.55 -20.59
C ILE A 60 0.77 -10.92 -21.74
N VAL A 61 1.09 -9.63 -21.64
CA VAL A 61 1.84 -8.90 -22.68
C VAL A 61 3.21 -9.51 -22.89
N VAL A 62 3.96 -9.79 -21.80
CA VAL A 62 5.28 -10.42 -21.89
C VAL A 62 5.18 -11.80 -22.53
N SER A 63 4.22 -12.63 -22.10
CA SER A 63 4.04 -13.97 -22.65
C SER A 63 3.70 -13.93 -24.14
N ARG A 64 2.79 -13.04 -24.54
CA ARG A 64 2.39 -12.89 -25.95
C ARG A 64 3.49 -12.27 -26.80
N ALA A 65 4.20 -11.27 -26.30
CA ALA A 65 5.33 -10.67 -27.01
C ALA A 65 6.42 -11.70 -27.25
N LEU A 66 6.73 -12.51 -26.23
CA LEU A 66 7.73 -13.57 -26.34
C LEU A 66 7.32 -14.63 -27.37
N GLN A 67 6.07 -15.12 -27.32
CA GLN A 67 5.56 -16.07 -28.31
C GLN A 67 5.56 -15.49 -29.73
N SER A 68 5.18 -14.22 -29.90
CA SER A 68 5.19 -13.55 -31.20
C SER A 68 6.60 -13.40 -31.76
N LEU A 69 7.59 -13.07 -30.93
CA LEU A 69 8.99 -12.96 -31.35
C LEU A 69 9.58 -14.32 -31.72
N LEU A 70 9.29 -15.37 -30.94
CA LEU A 70 9.78 -16.72 -31.22
C LEU A 70 9.14 -17.34 -32.46
N ASN A 71 7.88 -17.03 -32.76
CA ASN A 71 7.19 -17.51 -33.95
C ASN A 71 7.80 -16.97 -35.27
N VAL A 72 8.66 -15.94 -35.23
CA VAL A 72 9.44 -15.48 -36.40
C VAL A 72 10.57 -16.45 -36.73
N PHE A 73 11.10 -17.17 -35.73
CA PHE A 73 12.28 -18.03 -35.88
C PHE A 73 11.97 -19.53 -35.80
N MET A 74 10.82 -19.92 -35.25
CA MET A 74 10.47 -21.32 -34.97
C MET A 74 9.02 -21.64 -35.29
N SER A 75 8.71 -22.93 -35.45
CA SER A 75 7.33 -23.41 -35.57
C SER A 75 6.52 -23.06 -34.32
N ARG A 76 5.23 -22.78 -34.54
CA ARG A 76 4.32 -22.23 -33.53
C ARG A 76 4.26 -23.08 -32.25
N ASP A 77 4.34 -24.41 -32.39
CA ASP A 77 4.34 -25.34 -31.27
C ASP A 77 5.59 -25.21 -30.40
N ALA A 78 6.78 -25.13 -31.01
CA ALA A 78 8.04 -24.97 -30.28
C ALA A 78 8.13 -23.61 -29.56
N ALA A 79 7.62 -22.54 -30.19
CA ALA A 79 7.61 -21.20 -29.62
C ALA A 79 6.79 -21.11 -28.31
N VAL A 80 5.66 -21.82 -28.24
CA VAL A 80 4.82 -21.86 -27.03
C VAL A 80 5.55 -22.55 -25.88
N TRP A 81 6.11 -23.73 -26.10
CA TRP A 81 6.84 -24.47 -25.04
C TRP A 81 8.06 -23.71 -24.53
N LEU A 82 8.84 -23.12 -25.43
CA LEU A 82 10.02 -22.35 -25.04
C LEU A 82 9.64 -21.08 -24.28
N SER A 83 8.52 -20.43 -24.63
CA SER A 83 8.01 -19.27 -23.87
C SER A 83 7.66 -19.62 -22.43
N TYR A 84 7.03 -20.78 -22.19
CA TYR A 84 6.72 -21.25 -20.83
C TYR A 84 7.98 -21.63 -20.05
N PHE A 85 8.99 -22.20 -20.72
CA PHE A 85 10.27 -22.53 -20.10
C PHE A 85 11.02 -21.27 -19.64
N ILE A 86 11.03 -20.24 -20.49
CA ILE A 86 11.63 -18.93 -20.18
C ILE A 86 10.87 -18.25 -19.04
N ALA A 87 9.54 -18.23 -19.10
CA ALA A 87 8.73 -17.63 -18.03
C ALA A 87 8.97 -18.32 -16.68
N SER A 88 8.98 -19.66 -16.66
CA SER A 88 9.26 -20.45 -15.46
C SER A 88 10.66 -20.19 -14.91
N ALA A 89 11.67 -20.09 -15.79
CA ALA A 89 13.04 -19.76 -15.39
C ALA A 89 13.16 -18.37 -14.78
N VAL A 90 12.48 -17.36 -15.36
CA VAL A 90 12.45 -15.99 -14.82
C VAL A 90 11.81 -15.99 -13.43
N PHE A 91 10.66 -16.65 -13.26
CA PHE A 91 10.00 -16.73 -11.95
C PHE A 91 10.85 -17.46 -10.90
N LEU A 92 11.54 -18.55 -11.28
CA LEU A 92 12.47 -19.26 -10.38
C LEU A 92 13.67 -18.39 -9.97
N LEU A 93 14.26 -17.66 -10.92
CA LEU A 93 15.38 -16.75 -10.64
C LEU A 93 14.96 -15.62 -9.70
N VAL A 94 13.83 -14.97 -9.98
CA VAL A 94 13.27 -13.93 -9.11
C VAL A 94 12.98 -14.48 -7.72
N GLY A 95 12.33 -15.64 -7.62
CA GLY A 95 12.06 -16.31 -6.36
C GLY A 95 13.33 -16.62 -5.56
N THR A 96 14.36 -17.12 -6.25
CA THR A 96 15.65 -17.46 -5.64
C THR A 96 16.39 -16.21 -5.16
N ILE A 97 16.39 -15.12 -5.93
CA ILE A 97 16.99 -13.83 -5.55
C ILE A 97 16.29 -13.26 -4.31
N LEU A 98 14.95 -13.28 -4.29
CA LEU A 98 14.16 -12.83 -3.14
C LEU A 98 14.46 -13.68 -1.90
N MET A 99 14.51 -15.00 -2.04
CA MET A 99 14.88 -15.91 -0.94
C MET A 99 16.31 -15.65 -0.44
N ARG A 100 17.27 -15.35 -1.32
CA ARG A 100 18.63 -14.98 -0.94
C ARG A 100 18.69 -13.71 -0.11
N ARG A 101 17.81 -12.73 -0.41
CA ARG A 101 17.70 -11.47 0.32
C ARG A 101 16.92 -11.58 1.64
N ARG A 102 16.26 -12.70 1.92
CA ARG A 102 15.53 -12.90 3.19
C ARG A 102 16.46 -12.97 4.40
N HIS A 103 17.70 -13.40 4.20
CA HIS A 103 18.71 -13.47 5.25
C HIS A 103 19.44 -12.13 5.32
N VAL A 104 18.79 -11.14 5.92
CA VAL A 104 19.48 -10.00 6.51
C VAL A 104 20.37 -10.59 7.60
N LYS A 105 21.70 -10.60 7.38
CA LYS A 105 22.66 -10.83 8.46
C LYS A 105 22.36 -9.77 9.53
N GLU A 106 22.12 -10.21 10.76
CA GLU A 106 22.26 -9.36 11.95
C GLU A 106 23.62 -8.64 11.94
#